data_AF-A0A2V8I763-F1
#
_entry.id   AF-A0A2V8I763-F1
#
_cell.length_a   1.000
_cell.length_b   1.000
_cell.length_c   1.000
_cell.angle_alpha   90.00
_cell.angle_beta   90.00
_cell.angle_gamma   90.00
#
_symmetry.space_group_name_H-M   'P 1'
#
loop_
_entity.id
_entity.type
_entity.pdbx_description
1 polymer ?
#
loop_
_entity_poly.entity_id
_entity_poly.type
_entity_poly.pdbx_seq_one_letter_code
_entity_poly.pdbx_strand_id
1 'polypeptide(L)' 'FQIKTVSGKSAAEETAAIVTGANVFAAFHTISHRVLRQVEVSHDVLVAGGPTGKAEVLDLIRSMGLRAIDAGQLQIAGHL' A
#
# COMPACT_ATOMS: atom_id res chain seq x y z
N PHE A 1 8.93 13.22 -3.88
CA PHE A 1 7.75 13.48 -4.73
C PHE A 1 6.51 13.12 -3.92
N GLN A 2 5.45 13.93 -3.93
CA GLN A 2 4.18 13.60 -3.26
C GLN A 2 3.14 13.25 -4.33
N ILE A 3 2.48 12.10 -4.20
CA ILE A 3 1.41 11.68 -5.11
C ILE A 3 0.08 12.02 -4.45
N LYS A 4 -0.42 13.22 -4.76
CA LYS A 4 -1.69 13.73 -4.25
C LYS A 4 -2.69 13.92 -5.38
N THR A 5 -3.94 13.68 -5.06
CA THR A 5 -5.10 13.97 -5.90
C THR A 5 -5.35 15.48 -5.93
N VAL A 6 -6.33 15.90 -6.75
CA VAL A 6 -6.79 17.31 -6.81
C VAL A 6 -7.32 17.83 -5.48
N SER A 7 -7.76 16.95 -4.57
CA SER A 7 -8.22 17.33 -3.23
C SER A 7 -7.08 17.53 -2.21
N GLY A 8 -5.83 17.23 -2.60
CA GLY A 8 -4.67 17.27 -1.72
C GLY A 8 -4.48 16.01 -0.86
N LYS A 9 -5.39 15.03 -0.96
CA LYS A 9 -5.29 13.71 -0.32
C LYS A 9 -4.64 12.69 -1.24
N SER A 10 -4.17 11.58 -0.69
CA SER A 10 -3.78 10.41 -1.49
C SER A 10 -5.01 9.71 -2.09
N ALA A 11 -4.82 8.98 -3.18
CA ALA A 11 -5.90 8.17 -3.78
C ALA A 11 -6.47 7.14 -2.79
N ALA A 12 -5.64 6.62 -1.87
CA ALA A 12 -6.07 5.68 -0.85
C ALA A 12 -6.98 6.34 0.21
N GLU A 13 -6.68 7.58 0.62
CA GLU A 13 -7.56 8.35 1.50
C GLU A 13 -8.90 8.70 0.85
N GLU A 14 -8.90 9.03 -0.46
CA GLU A 14 -10.15 9.24 -1.20
C GLU A 14 -10.96 7.93 -1.31
N THR A 15 -10.29 6.81 -1.55
CA THR A 15 -10.92 5.49 -1.60
C THR A 15 -11.57 5.14 -0.27
N ALA A 16 -10.90 5.41 0.87
CA ALA A 16 -11.45 5.18 2.20
C ALA A 16 -12.68 6.06 2.51
N ALA A 17 -12.77 7.25 1.91
CA ALA A 17 -13.94 8.11 2.03
C ALA A 17 -15.13 7.63 1.17
N ILE A 18 -14.86 6.97 0.04
CA ILE A 18 -15.89 6.46 -0.88
C ILE A 18 -16.41 5.09 -0.45
N VAL A 19 -15.51 4.17 -0.11
CA VAL A 19 -15.85 2.77 0.22
C VAL A 19 -16.00 2.63 1.74
N THR A 20 -17.16 3.03 2.23
CA THR A 20 -17.47 2.89 3.67
C THR A 20 -17.59 1.41 4.08
N GLY A 21 -17.05 1.06 5.25
CA GLY A 21 -17.11 -0.30 5.81
C GLY A 21 -15.99 -1.25 5.37
N ALA A 22 -15.06 -0.82 4.51
CA ALA A 22 -13.88 -1.59 4.14
C ALA A 22 -12.60 -1.04 4.83
N ASN A 23 -11.64 -1.93 5.10
CA ASN A 23 -10.30 -1.52 5.52
C ASN A 23 -9.46 -1.23 4.25
N VAL A 24 -9.09 0.03 4.05
CA VAL A 24 -8.31 0.46 2.88
C VAL A 24 -6.82 0.50 3.20
N PHE A 25 -6.01 -0.02 2.28
CA PHE A 25 -4.55 -0.05 2.37
C PHE A 25 -3.93 0.47 1.07
N ALA A 26 -2.90 1.31 1.20
CA ALA A 26 -2.03 1.69 0.10
C ALA A 26 -0.81 0.75 0.07
N ALA A 27 -0.60 0.06 -1.05
CA ALA A 27 0.53 -0.84 -1.27
C ALA A 27 0.89 -0.90 -2.77
N PHE A 28 1.97 -1.61 -3.11
CA PHE A 28 2.44 -1.95 -4.46
C PHE A 28 2.79 -0.81 -5.43
N HIS A 29 2.47 0.45 -5.12
CA HIS A 29 2.82 1.61 -5.96
C HIS A 29 4.32 1.90 -6.01
N THR A 30 5.10 1.35 -5.07
CA THR A 30 6.58 1.45 -5.04
C THR A 30 7.28 0.42 -5.93
N ILE A 31 6.56 -0.54 -6.50
CA ILE A 31 7.15 -1.66 -7.25
C ILE A 31 6.80 -1.58 -8.73
N SER A 32 7.81 -1.73 -9.58
CA SER A 32 7.60 -1.83 -11.02
C SER A 32 6.78 -3.08 -11.38
N HIS A 33 5.83 -2.93 -12.30
CA HIS A 33 5.03 -4.03 -12.82
C HIS A 33 5.87 -5.23 -13.32
N ARG A 34 7.11 -5.01 -13.78
CA ARG A 34 8.01 -6.08 -14.24
C ARG A 34 8.40 -7.03 -13.11
N VAL A 35 8.67 -6.48 -11.93
CA VAL A 35 9.02 -7.24 -10.72
C VAL A 35 7.85 -8.12 -10.28
N LEU A 36 6.61 -7.64 -10.43
CA LEU A 36 5.42 -8.45 -10.11
C LEU A 36 5.23 -9.65 -11.04
N ARG A 37 5.80 -9.63 -12.27
CA ARG A 37 5.70 -10.76 -13.21
C ARG A 37 6.77 -11.82 -12.96
N GLN A 38 7.93 -11.41 -12.48
CA GLN A 38 9.08 -12.28 -12.19
C GLN A 38 9.76 -11.76 -10.93
N VAL A 39 9.43 -12.36 -9.79
CA VAL A 39 10.04 -12.01 -8.50
C VAL A 39 11.41 -12.69 -8.42
N GLU A 40 12.37 -12.14 -9.18
CA GLU A 40 13.77 -12.63 -9.19
C GLU A 40 14.59 -12.06 -8.03
N VAL A 41 14.18 -10.90 -7.52
CA VAL A 41 14.82 -10.20 -6.39
C VAL A 41 13.73 -9.78 -5.41
N SER A 42 13.97 -9.96 -4.11
CA SER A 42 13.03 -9.51 -3.07
C SER A 42 12.99 -7.98 -3.05
N HIS A 43 11.81 -7.40 -3.29
CA HIS A 43 11.59 -5.96 -3.28
C HIS A 43 10.70 -5.55 -2.11
N ASP A 44 10.86 -4.30 -1.69
CA ASP A 44 10.10 -3.73 -0.58
C ASP A 44 8.74 -3.23 -1.08
N VAL A 45 7.68 -3.75 -0.47
CA VAL A 45 6.34 -3.16 -0.56
C VAL A 45 6.10 -2.36 0.71
N LEU A 46 5.99 -1.04 0.57
CA LEU A 46 5.52 -0.19 1.66
C LEU A 46 4.00 -0.29 1.77
N VAL A 47 3.49 -0.49 2.99
CA VAL A 47 2.06 -0.67 3.26
C VAL A 47 1.59 0.37 4.28
N ALA A 48 0.71 1.27 3.84
CA ALA A 48 0.04 2.24 4.72
C ALA A 48 -1.45 1.91 4.86
N GLY A 49 -1.97 1.91 6.09
CA GLY A 49 -3.37 1.59 6.37
C GLY A 49 -3.65 1.43 7.85
N GLY A 50 -4.92 1.26 8.20
CA GLY A 50 -5.36 1.05 9.58
C GLY A 50 -4.87 -0.29 10.18
N PRO A 51 -5.01 -0.50 11.50
CA PRO A 51 -4.53 -1.71 12.16
C PRO A 51 -5.35 -2.97 11.82
N THR A 52 -6.65 -2.82 11.56
CA THR A 52 -7.57 -3.93 11.27
C THR A 52 -7.29 -4.54 9.90
N GLY A 53 -6.87 -5.81 9.86
CA GLY A 53 -6.57 -6.51 8.59
C GLY A 53 -5.13 -6.31 8.08
N LYS A 54 -4.30 -5.53 8.79
CA LYS A 54 -2.95 -5.18 8.32
C LYS A 54 -2.01 -6.38 8.29
N ALA A 55 -2.11 -7.27 9.29
CA ALA A 55 -1.26 -8.46 9.36
C ALA A 55 -1.49 -9.36 8.13
N GLU A 56 -2.75 -9.57 7.78
CA GLU A 56 -3.18 -10.38 6.64
C GLU A 56 -2.67 -9.80 5.31
N VAL A 57 -2.68 -8.47 5.16
CA VAL A 57 -2.12 -7.80 3.98
C VAL A 57 -0.60 -7.97 3.91
N LEU A 58 0.11 -7.81 5.03
CA LEU A 58 1.55 -8.01 5.08
C LEU A 58 1.94 -9.46 4.77
N ASP A 59 1.17 -10.42 5.28
CA ASP A 59 1.39 -11.85 5.02
C ASP A 59 1.09 -12.25 3.58
N LEU A 60 0.05 -11.68 2.97
CA LEU A 60 -0.23 -11.83 1.55
C LEU A 60 0.97 -11.38 0.71
N ILE A 61 1.52 -10.20 0.99
CA ILE A 61 2.70 -9.68 0.27
C ILE A 61 3.92 -10.61 0.45
N ARG A 62 4.16 -11.10 1.66
CA ARG A 62 5.25 -12.04 1.94
C ARG A 62 5.08 -13.35 1.16
N SER A 63 3.86 -13.84 1.04
CA SER A 63 3.54 -15.06 0.26
C SER A 63 3.87 -14.91 -1.23
N MET A 64 3.94 -13.68 -1.75
CA MET A 64 4.36 -13.37 -3.12
C MET A 64 5.89 -13.32 -3.29
N GLY A 65 6.68 -13.61 -2.24
CA GLY A 65 8.15 -13.52 -2.27
C GLY A 65 8.70 -12.09 -2.10
N LEU A 66 7.85 -11.13 -1.71
CA LEU A 66 8.20 -9.73 -1.51
C LEU A 66 8.44 -9.41 -0.02
N ARG A 67 9.17 -8.34 0.27
CA ARG A 67 9.37 -7.87 1.65
C ARG A 67 8.32 -6.81 2.00
N ALA A 68 7.34 -7.21 2.80
CA ALA A 68 6.31 -6.30 3.28
C ALA A 68 6.84 -5.41 4.43
N ILE A 69 6.73 -4.09 4.28
CA ILE A 69 7.15 -3.08 5.26
C ILE A 69 5.92 -2.28 5.70
N ASP A 70 5.65 -2.25 7.00
CA ASP A 70 4.62 -1.37 7.55
C ASP A 70 5.10 0.09 7.53
N ALA A 71 4.42 0.93 6.76
CA ALA A 71 4.72 2.36 6.62
C ALA A 71 3.83 3.25 7.51
N GLY A 72 2.98 2.65 8.35
CA GLY A 72 2.14 3.35 9.31
C GLY A 72 0.70 3.56 8.83
N GLN A 73 0.10 4.67 9.25
CA GLN A 73 -1.32 4.98 9.02
C GLN A 73 -1.58 5.43 7.57
N LEU A 74 -2.85 5.37 7.14
CA LEU A 74 -3.24 5.66 5.75
C LEU A 74 -2.82 7.07 5.26
N GLN A 75 -2.74 8.05 6.16
CA GLN A 75 -2.34 9.44 5.85
C GLN A 75 -0.91 9.54 5.29
N ILE A 76 -0.06 8.55 5.56
CA ILE A 76 1.30 8.49 5.01
C ILE A 76 1.31 8.12 3.53
N ALA A 77 0.22 7.57 2.98
CA ALA A 77 0.16 7.11 1.59
C ALA A 77 0.49 8.20 0.55
N GLY A 78 0.23 9.48 0.83
CA GLY A 78 0.60 10.58 -0.07
C GLY A 78 2.10 10.91 -0.11
N HIS A 79 2.89 10.29 0.77
CA HIS A 79 4.33 10.47 0.94
C HIS A 79 5.16 9.24 0.54
N LEU A 80 4.49 8.13 0.22
CA LEU A 80 5.10 6.92 -0.32
C LEU A 80 5.32 7.06 -1.84
#